data_AF-A0A919HM43-F1
#
_entry.id   AF-A0A919HM43-F1
#
_cell.length_a   1.000
_cell.length_b   1.000
_cell.length_c   1.000
_cell.angle_alpha   90.00
_cell.angle_beta   90.00
_cell.angle_gamma   90.00
#
_symmetry.space_group_name_H-M   'P 1'
#
loop_
_entity.id
_entity.type
_entity.pdbx_description
1 polymer ?
#
loop_
_entity_poly.entity_id
_entity_poly.type
_entity_poly.pdbx_seq_one_letter_code
_entity_poly.pdbx_strand_id
1 'polypeptide(L)' 'MRKKQPARFPAAGATWCHWHKRYTTTGVLVAVIEQASGPGVAVYACAPCQKRFRLTPI' A
#
# COMPACT_ATOMS: atom_id res chain seq x y z
N MET A 1 -13.09 -25.48 -21.89
CA MET A 1 -11.84 -24.70 -21.81
C MET A 1 -12.00 -23.61 -20.74
N ARG A 2 -11.41 -23.76 -19.55
CA ARG A 2 -11.44 -22.70 -18.53
C ARG A 2 -10.26 -21.76 -18.81
N LYS A 3 -10.53 -20.57 -19.35
CA LYS A 3 -9.53 -19.50 -19.45
C LYS A 3 -9.09 -19.15 -18.03
N LYS A 4 -7.95 -19.68 -17.56
CA LYS A 4 -7.34 -19.28 -16.30
C LYS A 4 -6.98 -17.80 -16.45
N GLN A 5 -7.79 -16.94 -15.86
CA GLN A 5 -7.50 -15.52 -15.73
C GLN A 5 -6.13 -15.40 -15.03
N PRO A 6 -5.14 -14.68 -15.58
CA PRO A 6 -3.92 -14.47 -14.84
C PRO A 6 -4.29 -13.68 -13.60
N ALA A 7 -3.99 -14.23 -12.43
CA ALA A 7 -3.91 -13.44 -11.22
C ALA A 7 -2.94 -12.30 -11.55
N ARG A 8 -3.45 -11.07 -11.72
CA ARG A 8 -2.64 -9.88 -11.91
C ARG A 8 -1.93 -9.66 -10.58
N PHE A 9 -0.80 -10.34 -10.40
CA PHE A 9 0.10 -10.03 -9.30
C PHE A 9 0.50 -8.56 -9.44
N PRO A 10 0.57 -7.82 -8.32
CA PRO A 10 1.10 -6.47 -8.36
C PRO A 10 2.48 -6.49 -9.03
N ALA A 11 2.75 -5.51 -9.89
CA ALA A 11 4.07 -5.37 -10.49
C ALA A 11 5.14 -5.32 -9.38
N ALA A 12 6.35 -5.80 -9.66
CA ALA A 12 7.45 -5.68 -8.70
C ALA A 12 7.60 -4.22 -8.24
N GLY A 13 7.63 -3.99 -6.93
CA GLY A 13 7.64 -2.65 -6.33
C GLY A 13 6.27 -1.99 -6.13
N ALA A 14 5.16 -2.68 -6.43
CA ALA A 14 3.83 -2.17 -6.10
C ALA A 14 3.51 -2.38 -4.61
N THR A 15 3.08 -1.31 -3.95
CA THR A 15 2.68 -1.27 -2.53
C THR A 15 1.18 -1.03 -2.39
N TRP A 16 0.61 -1.49 -1.29
CA TRP A 16 -0.81 -1.30 -0.98
C TRP A 16 -1.05 0.05 -0.31
N CYS A 17 -1.75 0.96 -0.99
CA CYS A 17 -2.14 2.24 -0.37
C CYS A 17 -3.39 2.05 0.49
N HIS A 18 -3.26 2.38 1.78
CA HIS A 18 -4.30 2.15 2.78
C HIS A 18 -5.51 3.09 2.65
N TRP A 19 -5.35 4.25 2.01
CA TRP A 19 -6.43 5.23 1.85
C TRP A 19 -7.39 4.91 0.71
N HIS A 20 -6.88 4.57 -0.47
CA HIS A 20 -7.73 4.26 -1.64
C HIS A 20 -7.89 2.76 -1.94
N LYS A 21 -7.31 1.91 -1.08
CA LYS A 21 -7.40 0.44 -1.11
C LYS A 21 -7.10 -0.17 -2.48
N ARG A 22 -5.94 0.22 -3.04
CA ARG A 22 -5.44 -0.23 -4.35
C ARG A 22 -3.91 -0.28 -4.35
N TYR A 23 -3.36 -1.24 -5.11
CA TYR A 23 -1.94 -1.31 -5.40
C TYR A 23 -1.48 -0.10 -6.23
N THR A 24 -0.31 0.42 -5.89
CA THR A 24 0.32 1.55 -6.56
C THR A 24 1.83 1.32 -6.63
N THR A 25 2.49 1.86 -7.65
CA THR A 25 3.95 1.87 -7.74
C THR A 25 4.60 3.05 -7.00
N THR A 26 3.79 3.94 -6.42
CA THR A 26 4.25 5.19 -5.78
C THR A 26 3.95 5.24 -4.28
N GLY A 27 3.59 4.10 -3.68
CA GLY A 27 3.24 4.08 -2.27
C GLY A 27 4.49 4.06 -1.40
N VAL A 28 4.62 5.05 -0.54
CA VAL A 28 5.70 5.21 0.45
C VAL A 28 5.14 4.98 1.84
N LEU A 29 6.01 4.61 2.78
CA LEU A 29 5.65 4.43 4.18
C LEU A 29 5.28 5.79 4.78
N VAL A 30 4.13 5.86 5.44
CA VAL A 30 3.65 7.09 6.11
C VAL A 30 3.34 6.88 7.60
N ALA A 31 3.21 5.63 8.03
CA ALA A 31 3.10 5.29 9.44
C ALA A 31 3.56 3.85 9.68
N VAL A 32 4.12 3.61 10.86
CA VAL A 32 4.26 2.27 11.43
C VAL A 32 3.34 2.22 12.65
N ILE A 33 2.40 1.28 12.64
CA ILE A 33 1.53 1.03 13.78
C ILE A 33 2.16 -0.11 14.56
N GLU A 34 2.80 0.23 15.68
CA GLU A 34 3.29 -0.75 16.64
C GLU A 34 2.13 -1.40 17.38
N GLN A 35 2.25 -2.69 17.66
CA GLN A 35 1.29 -3.42 18.48
C GLN A 35 1.99 -4.03 19.69
N ALA A 36 1.27 -4.14 20.81
CA ALA A 36 1.82 -4.58 22.09
C ALA A 36 2.41 -6.01 22.04
N SER A 37 1.96 -6.84 21.10
CA SER A 37 2.57 -8.12 20.78
C SER A 37 2.45 -8.44 19.29
N GLY A 38 3.51 -9.00 18.70
CA GLY A 38 3.57 -9.36 17.28
C GLY A 38 4.14 -8.28 16.36
N PRO A 39 4.32 -8.58 15.07
CA PRO A 39 4.94 -7.67 14.10
C PRO A 39 3.99 -6.51 13.76
N GLY A 40 4.43 -5.26 13.94
CA GLY A 40 3.64 -4.06 13.61
C GLY A 40 3.18 -3.96 12.15
N VAL A 41 2.26 -3.02 11.88
CA VAL A 41 1.72 -2.78 10.53
C VAL A 41 2.40 -1.58 9.90
N ALA A 42 3.06 -1.80 8.76
CA ALA A 42 3.58 -0.73 7.90
C ALA A 42 2.46 -0.19 6.99
N VAL A 43 2.15 1.10 7.14
CA VAL A 43 1.07 1.77 6.42
C VAL A 43 1.67 2.61 5.30
N TYR A 44 1.29 2.25 4.06
CA TYR A 44 1.74 2.95 2.86
C TYR A 44 0.66 3.85 2.26
N ALA A 45 1.09 4.98 1.67
CA ALA A 45 0.23 5.89 0.91
C ALA A 45 0.87 6.32 -0.41
N CYS A 46 0.08 6.32 -1.50
CA CYS A 46 0.52 6.83 -2.81
C CYS A 46 0.60 8.36 -2.82
N ALA A 47 1.40 8.92 -3.73
CA ALA A 47 1.57 10.37 -3.88
C ALA A 47 0.26 11.19 -3.93
N PRO A 48 -0.80 10.80 -4.69
CA PRO A 48 -2.05 11.56 -4.68
C PRO A 48 -2.80 11.46 -3.35
N CYS A 49 -2.76 10.32 -2.66
CA CYS A 49 -3.34 10.19 -1.32
C CYS A 49 -2.56 11.00 -0.28
N GLN A 50 -1.23 11.04 -0.36
CA GLN A 50 -0.42 11.89 0.52
C GLN A 50 -0.84 13.35 0.40
N LYS A 51 -0.98 13.88 -0.83
CA LYS A 51 -1.43 15.26 -1.06
C LYS A 51 -2.85 15.51 -0.56
N ARG A 52 -3.79 14.59 -0.84
CA ARG A 52 -5.21 14.73 -0.46
C ARG A 52 -5.42 14.70 1.06
N PHE A 53 -4.71 13.83 1.75
CA PHE A 53 -4.86 13.60 3.19
C PHE A 53 -3.75 14.27 4.03
N ARG A 54 -2.90 15.09 3.39
CA ARG A 54 -1.75 15.79 4.01
C ARG A 54 -0.85 14.86 4.81
N LEU A 55 -0.55 13.68 4.25
CA LEU A 55 0.29 12.67 4.89
C LEU A 55 1.76 12.99 4.62
N THR A 56 2.60 12.80 5.64
CA THR A 56 4.05 12.98 5.55
C THR A 56 4.71 11.60 5.59
N PRO A 57 5.57 11.26 4.62
CA PRO A 57 6.38 10.05 4.68
C PRO A 57 7.29 10.03 5.91
N ILE A 58 7.61 8.83 6.41
CA ILE A 58 8.53 8.60 7.54
C ILE A 58 9.77 7.84 7.11
#